data_AF-A0A7B8CM94-F1
#
_entry.id   AF-A0A7B8CM94-F1
#
_cell.length_a   1.000
_cell.length_b   1.000
_cell.length_c   1.000
_cell.angle_alpha   90.00
_cell.angle_beta   90.00
_cell.angle_gamma   90.00
#
_symmetry.space_group_name_H-M   'P 1'
#
loop_
_entity.id
_entity.type
_entity.pdbx_description
1 polymer ?
#
loop_
_entity_poly.entity_id
_entity_poly.type
_entity_poly.pdbx_seq_one_letter_code
_entity_poly.pdbx_strand_id
1 'polypeptide(L)'
;ASAAKGSATTATTKASEAAGSATAASQSKVAAESAATRAEIAAKRAEDIASAVALEDASTTKKGIVQLSSATNSTSESLAATPKAVKAAYDLA
;
A
#
# COMPACT_ATOMS: atom_id res chain seq x y z
N ALA A 1 -65.34 4.77 -8.96
CA ALA A 1 -64.49 5.97 -9.00
C ALA A 1 -63.43 5.98 -7.89
N SER A 2 -63.79 5.79 -6.61
CA SER A 2 -62.85 5.82 -5.47
C SER A 2 -61.75 4.75 -5.51
N ALA A 3 -62.09 3.51 -5.86
CA ALA A 3 -61.11 2.42 -5.97
C ALA A 3 -60.07 2.68 -7.07
N ALA A 4 -60.49 3.18 -8.23
CA ALA A 4 -59.59 3.54 -9.33
C ALA A 4 -58.61 4.66 -8.95
N LYS A 5 -59.08 5.66 -8.20
CA LYS A 5 -58.21 6.72 -7.65
C LYS A 5 -57.19 6.16 -6.66
N GLY A 6 -57.60 5.26 -5.77
CA GLY A 6 -56.71 4.58 -4.82
C GLY A 6 -55.59 3.80 -5.53
N SER A 7 -55.96 2.98 -6.52
CA SER A 7 -54.98 2.21 -7.32
C SER A 7 -54.00 3.12 -8.07
N ALA A 8 -54.49 4.24 -8.64
CA ALA A 8 -53.63 5.21 -9.32
C ALA A 8 -52.61 5.83 -8.36
N THR A 9 -53.02 6.20 -7.14
CA THR A 9 -52.11 6.72 -6.13
C THR A 9 -51.05 5.70 -5.72
N THR A 10 -51.43 4.44 -5.47
CA THR A 10 -50.47 3.37 -5.15
C THR A 10 -49.45 3.15 -6.27
N ALA A 11 -49.90 3.14 -7.53
CA ALA A 11 -49.00 3.00 -8.68
C ALA A 11 -47.99 4.15 -8.77
N THR A 12 -48.45 5.40 -8.59
CA THR A 12 -47.56 6.58 -8.60
C THR A 12 -46.55 6.55 -7.46
N THR A 13 -46.95 6.16 -6.24
CA THR A 13 -46.01 6.00 -5.12
C THR A 13 -44.96 4.94 -5.41
N LYS A 14 -45.37 3.77 -5.92
CA LYS A 14 -44.43 2.69 -6.28
C LYS A 14 -43.46 3.09 -7.38
N ALA A 15 -43.92 3.84 -8.37
CA ALA A 15 -43.05 4.37 -9.43
C ALA A 15 -42.00 5.35 -8.88
N SER A 16 -42.39 6.23 -7.95
CA SER A 16 -41.47 7.17 -7.30
C SER A 16 -40.43 6.45 -6.43
N GLU A 17 -40.85 5.45 -5.64
CA GLU A 17 -39.96 4.60 -4.85
C GLU A 17 -38.95 3.86 -5.73
N ALA A 18 -39.40 3.29 -6.85
CA ALA A 18 -38.55 2.59 -7.81
C ALA A 18 -37.54 3.53 -8.48
N ALA A 19 -37.96 4.75 -8.85
CA ALA A 19 -37.07 5.76 -9.40
C ALA A 19 -35.98 6.17 -8.38
N GLY A 20 -36.37 6.41 -7.12
CA GLY A 20 -35.43 6.71 -6.04
C GLY A 20 -34.43 5.57 -5.79
N SER A 21 -34.92 4.32 -5.81
CA SER A 21 -34.07 3.13 -5.68
C SER A 21 -33.08 3.00 -6.84
N ALA A 22 -33.50 3.26 -8.08
CA ALA A 22 -32.62 3.23 -9.25
C ALA A 22 -31.53 4.32 -9.17
N THR A 23 -31.86 5.51 -8.69
CA THR A 23 -30.88 6.59 -8.46
C THR A 23 -29.87 6.21 -7.37
N ALA A 24 -30.33 5.64 -6.25
CA ALA A 24 -29.44 5.18 -5.18
C ALA A 24 -28.49 4.06 -5.65
N ALA A 25 -28.99 3.10 -6.43
CA ALA A 25 -28.16 2.05 -7.03
C ALA A 25 -27.10 2.61 -7.99
N SER A 26 -27.47 3.61 -8.80
CA SER A 26 -26.52 4.27 -9.72
C SER A 26 -25.41 5.02 -8.96
N GLN A 27 -25.77 5.75 -7.90
CA GLN A 27 -24.78 6.43 -7.05
C GLN A 27 -23.86 5.42 -6.34
N SER A 28 -24.42 4.32 -5.85
CA SER A 28 -23.65 3.24 -5.21
C SER A 28 -22.65 2.60 -6.19
N LYS A 29 -23.05 2.36 -7.44
CA LYS A 29 -22.16 1.89 -8.51
C LYS A 29 -20.98 2.84 -8.73
N VAL A 30 -21.24 4.14 -8.86
CA VAL A 30 -20.18 5.14 -9.05
C VAL A 30 -19.22 5.22 -7.85
N ALA A 31 -19.76 5.11 -6.63
CA ALA A 31 -18.95 5.08 -5.42
C ALA A 31 -18.05 3.83 -5.34
N ALA A 32 -18.58 2.67 -5.73
CA ALA A 32 -17.84 1.41 -5.79
C ALA A 32 -16.74 1.45 -6.87
N GLU A 33 -17.05 1.96 -8.07
CA GLU A 33 -16.06 2.15 -9.14
C GLU A 33 -14.94 3.09 -8.70
N SER A 34 -15.28 4.22 -8.07
CA SER A 34 -14.29 5.16 -7.53
C SER A 34 -13.43 4.53 -6.43
N ALA A 35 -14.01 3.68 -5.59
CA ALA A 35 -13.28 2.97 -4.54
C ALA A 35 -12.32 1.93 -5.12
N ALA A 36 -12.73 1.21 -6.17
CA ALA A 36 -11.89 0.26 -6.89
C ALA A 36 -10.67 0.95 -7.51
N THR A 37 -10.86 2.06 -8.24
CA THR A 37 -9.74 2.83 -8.82
C THR A 37 -8.80 3.36 -7.73
N ARG A 38 -9.33 3.83 -6.59
CA ARG A 38 -8.48 4.26 -5.47
C ARG A 38 -7.67 3.10 -4.89
N ALA A 39 -8.25 1.91 -4.79
CA ALA A 39 -7.55 0.73 -4.30
C ALA A 39 -6.43 0.29 -5.25
N GLU A 40 -6.67 0.31 -6.57
CA GLU A 40 -5.65 0.03 -7.58
C GLU A 40 -4.47 1.02 -7.50
N ILE A 41 -4.77 2.32 -7.37
CA ILE A 41 -3.74 3.35 -7.22
C ILE A 41 -2.94 3.13 -5.93
N ALA A 42 -3.62 2.83 -4.81
CA ALA A 42 -2.95 2.58 -3.54
C ALA A 42 -2.04 1.33 -3.62
N ALA A 43 -2.50 0.27 -4.27
CA ALA A 43 -1.69 -0.93 -4.51
C ALA A 43 -0.45 -0.62 -5.35
N LYS A 44 -0.61 0.09 -6.47
CA LYS A 44 0.51 0.51 -7.32
C LYS A 44 1.53 1.37 -6.57
N ARG A 45 1.05 2.30 -5.73
CA ARG A 45 1.91 3.13 -4.88
C ARG A 45 2.69 2.31 -3.87
N ALA A 46 2.07 1.29 -3.27
CA ALA A 46 2.75 0.40 -2.35
C ALA A 46 3.86 -0.40 -3.06
N GLU A 47 3.63 -0.88 -4.28
CA GLU A 47 4.65 -1.54 -5.10
C GLU A 47 5.82 -0.59 -5.44
N ASP A 48 5.52 0.64 -5.84
CA ASP A 48 6.56 1.64 -6.17
C ASP A 48 7.44 1.93 -4.96
N ILE A 49 6.83 2.07 -3.78
CA ILE A 49 7.56 2.29 -2.53
C ILE A 49 8.42 1.08 -2.20
N ALA A 50 7.87 -0.14 -2.31
CA ALA A 50 8.63 -1.36 -2.05
C ALA A 50 9.84 -1.48 -2.98
N SER A 51 9.68 -1.15 -4.27
CA SER A 51 10.79 -1.13 -5.23
C SER A 51 11.81 -0.04 -4.94
N ALA A 52 11.37 1.14 -4.49
CA ALA A 52 12.26 2.25 -4.16
C ALA A 52 13.04 2.01 -2.85
N VAL A 53 12.49 1.21 -1.94
CA VAL A 53 13.09 0.88 -0.64
C VAL A 53 13.89 -0.43 -0.69
N ALA A 54 14.05 -1.06 -1.85
CA ALA A 54 14.97 -2.19 -2.00
C ALA A 54 16.39 -1.75 -1.60
N LEU A 55 16.80 -2.13 -0.39
CA LEU A 55 18.12 -1.79 0.14
C LEU A 55 19.15 -2.70 -0.53
N GLU A 56 20.02 -2.11 -1.34
CA GLU A 56 21.15 -2.81 -1.94
C GLU A 56 22.33 -2.88 -0.96
N ASP A 57 23.11 -3.96 -1.05
CA ASP A 57 24.36 -4.07 -0.30
C ASP A 57 25.37 -3.01 -0.78
N ALA A 58 26.13 -2.44 0.16
CA ALA A 58 27.17 -1.47 -0.18
C ALA A 58 28.35 -2.13 -0.89
N SER A 59 29.06 -1.33 -1.70
CA SER A 59 30.35 -1.69 -2.26
C SER A 59 31.31 -0.49 -2.19
N THR A 60 32.54 -0.67 -2.64
CA THR A 60 33.51 0.43 -2.74
C THR A 60 33.14 1.49 -3.79
N THR A 61 32.21 1.19 -4.69
CA THR A 61 31.77 2.10 -5.78
C THR A 61 30.29 2.48 -5.70
N LYS A 62 29.52 1.84 -4.82
CA LYS A 62 28.08 2.08 -4.66
C LYS A 62 27.73 2.18 -3.18
N LYS A 63 26.93 3.18 -2.83
CA LYS A 63 26.34 3.30 -1.49
C LYS A 63 25.30 2.18 -1.31
N GLY A 64 25.15 1.70 -0.08
CA GLY A 64 24.20 0.65 0.28
C GLY A 64 24.22 0.36 1.78
N ILE A 65 23.65 -0.76 2.19
CA ILE A 65 23.67 -1.25 3.57
C ILE A 65 24.80 -2.26 3.79
N VAL A 66 25.32 -2.34 5.01
CA VAL A 66 26.30 -3.36 5.45
C VAL A 66 25.97 -3.81 6.85
N GLN A 67 26.24 -5.07 7.18
CA GLN A 67 26.19 -5.56 8.54
C GLN A 67 27.53 -5.31 9.24
N LEU A 68 27.47 -4.91 10.52
CA LEU A 68 28.66 -4.65 11.32
C LEU A 68 29.16 -5.93 11.99
N SER A 69 30.47 -6.14 11.99
CA SER A 69 31.13 -7.23 12.72
C SER A 69 32.17 -6.68 13.69
N SER A 70 32.24 -7.32 14.87
CA SER A 70 33.27 -7.04 15.88
C SER A 70 34.36 -8.11 15.94
N ALA A 71 34.38 -9.06 15.00
CA ALA A 71 35.46 -10.03 14.89
C ALA A 71 36.77 -9.36 14.44
N THR A 72 37.90 -9.80 14.99
CA THR A 72 39.24 -9.27 14.66
C THR A 72 39.96 -10.07 13.57
N ASN A 73 39.45 -11.26 13.24
CA ASN A 73 40.05 -12.21 12.30
C ASN A 73 39.13 -12.54 11.09
N SER A 74 38.12 -11.71 10.83
CA SER A 74 37.20 -11.91 9.71
C SER A 74 37.87 -11.61 8.38
N THR A 75 37.70 -12.50 7.39
CA THR A 75 38.11 -12.29 5.99
C THR A 75 36.96 -11.82 5.10
N SER A 76 35.78 -11.54 5.68
CA SER A 76 34.60 -11.12 4.93
C SER A 76 34.74 -9.70 4.38
N GLU A 77 34.50 -9.53 3.08
CA GLU A 77 34.43 -8.22 2.41
C GLU A 77 33.03 -7.59 2.44
N SER A 78 31.99 -8.38 2.78
CA SER A 78 30.60 -7.91 2.87
C SER A 78 30.22 -7.26 4.22
N LEU A 79 31.11 -7.33 5.21
CA LEU A 79 30.86 -6.84 6.58
C LEU A 79 31.80 -5.68 6.90
N ALA A 80 31.29 -4.64 7.56
CA ALA A 80 32.12 -3.54 8.02
C ALA A 80 32.64 -3.77 9.45
N ALA A 81 33.91 -3.47 9.67
CA ALA A 81 34.52 -3.55 11.00
C ALA A 81 34.00 -2.44 11.93
N THR A 82 33.71 -2.77 13.18
CA THR A 82 33.39 -1.76 14.21
C THR A 82 34.68 -1.13 14.79
N PRO A 83 34.61 0.07 15.39
CA PRO A 83 35.74 0.64 16.13
C PRO A 83 36.29 -0.28 17.22
N LYS A 84 35.43 -1.13 17.82
CA LYS A 84 35.83 -2.15 18.79
C LYS A 84 36.75 -3.21 18.18
N ALA A 85 36.41 -3.75 17.00
CA ALA A 85 37.26 -4.70 16.30
C ALA A 85 38.62 -4.09 15.93
N VAL A 86 38.61 -2.86 15.39
CA VAL A 86 39.84 -2.17 14.98
C VAL A 86 40.76 -1.93 16.17
N LYS A 87 40.21 -1.46 17.30
CA LYS A 87 40.99 -1.26 18.52
C LYS A 87 41.57 -2.58 19.03
N ALA A 88 40.76 -3.63 19.12
CA ALA A 88 41.21 -4.93 19.63
C ALA A 88 42.30 -5.56 18.74
N ALA A 89 42.19 -5.44 17.42
CA ALA A 89 43.24 -5.92 16.52
C ALA A 89 44.55 -5.13 16.67
N TYR A 90 44.46 -3.81 16.88
CA TYR A 90 45.63 -2.95 17.11
C TYR A 90 46.30 -3.24 18.46
N ASP A 91 45.53 -3.47 19.52
CA ASP A 91 46.07 -3.81 20.85
C ASP A 91 46.77 -5.19 20.88
N LEU A 92 46.52 -6.06 19.90
CA LEU A 92 47.09 -7.41 19.78
C LEU A 92 48.34 -7.47 18.88
N ALA A 93 48.70 -6.36 18.21
CA ALA A 93 49.81 -6.26 17.25
C ALA A 93 51.11 -5.83 17.94
#